data_AF-A0AAV6A405-F1
#
_entry.id   AF-A0AAV6A405-F1
#
_cell.length_a   1.000
_cell.length_b   1.000
_cell.length_c   1.000
_cell.angle_alpha   90.00
_cell.angle_beta   90.00
_cell.angle_gamma   90.00
#
_symmetry.space_group_name_H-M   'P 1'
#
loop_
_entity.id
_entity.type
_entity.pdbx_description
1 polymer ?
#
loop_
_entity_poly.entity_id
_entity_poly.type
_entity_poly.pdbx_seq_one_letter_code
_entity_poly.pdbx_strand_id
1 'polypeptide(L)'
;MTFAARTIALWLTPAAWLALPALVLESGPDGLWVGLLLLVAPLLALSTGKRGPASPSRNELFPVVALLLVVALLLWGNLVLAGDVAAWLGWPRWRGIAVAAGGAWLLLVWRGSSRLVPGLLLAAACGLVVPLIALGYEADIGPLAAWGRVASLPGFRLPASSPWVDPGHELRAGRGPTSLLFEEEHRVTAAGPAQLHIRAVDGARVTESDWDLRPGETVTLRSGDELRWPTGARLRFEVGKAVPGAPSSGIAWADGRRGDSVRRWGLLFTVVGGALALLDVGVAGRPTRAQLATVGAALILVFGWGVIWAVYCALGAPDLFLGGVAIERLARPPSLGWPTGLGRFVPPLLPAAALASFLASSVVLRERIGNLDVTGGGEIGHDVGLWSAIIGAAALASLWPAEPWMLVVVALGLAASTLAPAALWPPPTERERWATVAGVVGLGIFGALALGGQWTRGVEGWVGLPLAYPAVVAAPVAAIVLRLARRPHRG
;
A
#
# COMPACT_ATOMS: atom_id res chain seq x y z
N MET A 1 -15.93 13.89 -16.58
CA MET A 1 -15.24 13.63 -15.31
C MET A 1 -14.35 14.82 -14.97
N THR A 2 -14.29 15.28 -13.72
CA THR A 2 -13.47 16.45 -13.34
C THR A 2 -11.99 16.08 -13.22
N PHE A 3 -11.09 17.06 -13.36
CA PHE A 3 -9.64 16.90 -13.20
C PHE A 3 -9.27 16.34 -11.82
N ALA A 4 -9.90 16.86 -10.76
CA ALA A 4 -9.65 16.44 -9.40
C ALA A 4 -10.05 14.97 -9.18
N ALA A 5 -11.23 14.56 -9.64
CA ALA A 5 -11.70 13.18 -9.53
C ALA A 5 -10.75 12.20 -10.24
N ARG A 6 -10.28 12.57 -11.45
CA ARG A 6 -9.30 11.75 -12.19
C ARG A 6 -8.00 11.58 -11.40
N THR A 7 -7.46 12.68 -10.87
CA THR A 7 -6.18 12.65 -10.13
C THR A 7 -6.31 11.84 -8.85
N ILE A 8 -7.38 12.04 -8.09
CA ILE A 8 -7.64 11.34 -6.82
C ILE A 8 -7.79 9.84 -7.07
N ALA A 9 -8.61 9.43 -8.04
CA ALA A 9 -8.81 8.01 -8.36
C ALA A 9 -7.53 7.31 -8.85
N LEU A 10 -6.66 8.04 -9.56
CA LEU A 10 -5.41 7.50 -10.05
C LEU A 10 -4.37 7.31 -8.94
N TRP A 11 -4.34 8.23 -7.97
CA TRP A 11 -3.32 8.27 -6.92
C TRP A 11 -3.71 7.52 -5.64
N LEU A 12 -4.94 7.71 -5.17
CA LEU A 12 -5.43 7.19 -3.90
C LEU A 12 -6.16 5.85 -4.09
N THR A 13 -5.40 4.84 -4.54
CA THR A 13 -5.89 3.45 -4.54
C THR A 13 -6.08 2.93 -3.11
N PRO A 14 -6.95 1.92 -2.89
CA PRO A 14 -7.12 1.27 -1.58
C PRO A 14 -5.83 0.89 -0.87
N ALA A 15 -4.92 0.23 -1.60
CA ALA A 15 -3.64 -0.17 -1.05
C ALA A 15 -2.80 1.05 -0.61
N ALA A 16 -2.89 2.18 -1.31
CA ALA A 16 -2.14 3.39 -0.97
C ALA A 16 -2.72 4.12 0.26
N TRP A 17 -4.04 4.33 0.34
CA TRP A 17 -4.62 5.07 1.46
C TRP A 17 -4.75 4.24 2.75
N LEU A 18 -4.94 2.91 2.66
CA LEU A 18 -4.89 2.04 3.85
C LEU A 18 -3.46 1.78 4.34
N ALA A 19 -2.44 1.91 3.48
CA ALA A 19 -1.05 1.82 3.91
C ALA A 19 -0.67 2.95 4.88
N LEU A 20 -1.33 4.11 4.80
CA LEU A 20 -1.04 5.25 5.67
C LEU A 20 -1.23 4.92 7.17
N PRO A 21 -2.43 4.51 7.63
CA PRO A 21 -2.59 4.12 9.03
C PRO A 21 -1.69 2.95 9.42
N ALA A 22 -1.44 2.00 8.51
CA ALA A 22 -0.55 0.86 8.76
C ALA A 22 0.89 1.32 9.06
N LEU A 23 1.42 2.23 8.24
CA LEU A 23 2.77 2.77 8.39
C LEU A 23 2.90 3.64 9.64
N VAL A 24 1.87 4.43 9.96
CA VAL A 24 1.84 5.25 11.19
C VAL A 24 1.83 4.36 12.43
N LEU A 25 1.05 3.27 12.44
CA LEU A 25 1.11 2.29 13.52
C LEU A 25 2.50 1.66 13.62
N GLU A 26 3.01 1.09 12.52
CA GLU A 26 4.25 0.32 12.52
C GLU A 26 5.52 1.14 12.85
N SER A 27 5.54 2.41 12.43
CA SER A 27 6.77 3.23 12.41
C SER A 27 6.62 4.59 13.10
N GLY A 28 5.45 4.92 13.66
CA GLY A 28 5.20 6.18 14.35
C GLY A 28 5.48 7.40 13.44
N PRO A 29 6.38 8.33 13.82
CA PRO A 29 6.78 9.48 13.02
C PRO A 29 7.26 9.16 11.60
N ASP A 30 7.93 8.02 11.40
CA ASP A 30 8.39 7.62 10.07
C ASP A 30 7.22 7.29 9.15
N GLY A 31 6.14 6.73 9.70
CA GLY A 31 4.90 6.51 8.98
C GLY A 31 4.22 7.82 8.57
N LEU A 32 4.26 8.85 9.42
CA LEU A 32 3.78 10.20 9.09
C LEU A 32 4.55 10.77 7.90
N TRP A 33 5.86 10.57 7.86
CA TRP A 33 6.69 11.02 6.74
C TRP A 33 6.26 10.38 5.42
N VAL A 34 5.95 9.07 5.40
CA VAL A 34 5.40 8.41 4.19
C VAL A 34 4.01 8.94 3.83
N GLY A 35 3.16 9.19 4.81
CA GLY A 35 1.85 9.81 4.57
C GLY A 35 1.97 11.20 3.94
N LEU A 36 2.91 12.02 4.44
CA LEU A 36 3.21 13.34 3.87
C LEU A 36 3.77 13.21 2.45
N LEU A 37 4.60 12.21 2.19
CA LEU A 37 5.11 11.93 0.85
C LEU A 37 3.98 11.61 -0.13
N LEU A 38 3.01 10.76 0.27
CA LEU A 38 1.81 10.47 -0.52
C LEU A 38 0.93 11.72 -0.73
N LEU A 39 0.93 12.67 0.19
CA LEU A 39 0.21 13.94 0.05
C LEU A 39 0.94 14.90 -0.90
N VAL A 40 2.26 15.06 -0.77
CA VAL A 40 3.03 16.10 -1.44
C VAL A 40 3.48 15.70 -2.85
N ALA A 41 3.88 14.45 -3.06
CA ALA A 41 4.33 13.94 -4.36
C ALA A 41 3.37 14.25 -5.53
N PRO A 42 2.04 14.04 -5.42
CA PRO A 42 1.13 14.36 -6.51
C PRO A 42 1.05 15.87 -6.77
N LEU A 43 1.08 16.71 -5.72
CA LEU A 43 1.06 18.16 -5.87
C LEU A 43 2.35 18.70 -6.51
N LEU A 44 3.50 18.11 -6.17
CA LEU A 44 4.77 18.38 -6.83
C LEU A 44 4.69 18.02 -8.31
N ALA A 45 4.27 16.79 -8.63
CA ALA A 45 4.16 16.34 -10.02
C ALA A 45 3.23 17.23 -10.86
N LEU A 46 2.12 17.68 -10.28
CA LEU A 46 1.17 18.57 -10.95
C LEU A 46 1.67 20.01 -11.11
N SER A 47 2.64 20.46 -10.31
CA SER A 47 3.17 21.83 -10.33
C SER A 47 4.45 21.97 -11.17
N THR A 48 5.26 20.92 -11.30
CA THR A 48 6.55 20.95 -12.00
C THR A 48 6.45 20.87 -13.54
N GLY A 49 5.29 20.50 -14.08
CA GLY A 49 5.12 20.27 -15.52
C GLY A 49 5.33 21.52 -16.40
N LYS A 50 6.49 21.60 -17.08
CA LYS A 50 6.61 22.31 -18.37
C LYS A 50 6.07 21.37 -19.44
N ARG A 51 4.74 21.38 -19.61
CA ARG A 51 4.02 20.46 -20.50
C ARG A 51 4.25 20.83 -21.96
N GLY A 52 5.00 20.00 -22.68
CA GLY A 52 5.11 20.05 -24.14
C GLY A 52 3.82 19.58 -24.82
N PRO A 53 3.71 19.71 -26.15
CA PRO A 53 2.52 19.29 -26.89
C PRO A 53 2.22 17.82 -26.59
N ALA A 54 0.94 17.57 -26.31
CA ALA A 54 0.40 16.28 -25.90
C ALA A 54 0.40 15.29 -27.07
N SER A 55 1.55 14.73 -27.40
CA SER A 55 1.62 13.49 -28.16
C SER A 55 3.02 12.92 -27.97
N PRO A 56 3.21 11.79 -27.25
CA PRO A 56 4.27 10.88 -27.66
C PRO A 56 4.06 10.65 -29.16
N SER A 57 5.11 10.65 -29.98
CA SER A 57 4.90 10.44 -31.39
C SER A 57 4.11 9.17 -31.61
N ARG A 58 3.19 9.22 -32.57
CA ARG A 58 2.23 8.15 -32.90
C ARG A 58 2.91 6.82 -33.27
N ASN A 59 4.20 6.63 -33.09
CA ASN A 59 4.93 5.42 -33.44
C ASN A 59 5.56 4.69 -32.24
N GLU A 60 5.43 5.20 -31.01
CA GLU A 60 6.10 4.60 -29.85
C GLU A 60 5.14 3.81 -28.94
N LEU A 61 5.18 2.48 -29.05
CA LEU A 61 4.40 1.54 -28.22
C LEU A 61 4.93 1.42 -26.78
N PHE A 62 6.20 1.76 -26.55
CA PHE A 62 6.86 1.50 -25.27
C PHE A 62 6.18 2.18 -24.05
N PRO A 63 5.80 3.47 -24.10
CA PRO A 63 5.11 4.11 -22.97
C PRO A 63 3.77 3.45 -22.62
N VAL A 64 3.05 2.95 -23.64
CA VAL A 64 1.79 2.21 -23.46
C VAL A 64 2.05 0.89 -22.74
N VAL A 65 3.05 0.12 -23.20
CA VAL A 65 3.43 -1.16 -22.57
C VAL A 65 3.93 -0.96 -21.13
N ALA A 66 4.80 0.03 -20.90
CA ALA A 66 5.30 0.35 -19.57
C ALA A 66 4.15 0.76 -18.63
N LEU A 67 3.21 1.59 -19.10
CA LEU A 67 2.04 1.95 -18.29
C LEU A 67 1.12 0.75 -18.04
N LEU A 68 0.90 -0.13 -19.04
CA LEU A 68 0.13 -1.38 -18.85
C LEU A 68 0.73 -2.26 -17.76
N LEU A 69 2.05 -2.40 -17.71
CA LEU A 69 2.74 -3.14 -16.64
C LEU A 69 2.52 -2.49 -15.26
N VAL A 70 2.64 -1.16 -15.18
CA VAL A 70 2.37 -0.40 -13.94
C VAL A 70 0.93 -0.59 -13.49
N VAL A 71 -0.04 -0.49 -14.41
CA VAL A 71 -1.46 -0.70 -14.12
C VAL A 71 -1.72 -2.13 -13.66
N ALA A 72 -1.12 -3.14 -14.30
CA ALA A 72 -1.26 -4.53 -13.90
C ALA A 72 -0.77 -4.76 -12.45
N LEU A 73 0.37 -4.16 -12.06
CA LEU A 73 0.88 -4.21 -10.69
C LEU A 73 -0.05 -3.52 -9.69
N LEU A 74 -0.60 -2.35 -10.04
CA LEU A 74 -1.56 -1.64 -9.19
C LEU A 74 -2.87 -2.44 -9.03
N LEU A 75 -3.37 -3.04 -10.10
CA LEU A 75 -4.55 -3.91 -10.04
C LEU A 75 -4.27 -5.14 -9.17
N TRP A 76 -3.11 -5.78 -9.35
CA TRP A 76 -2.70 -6.93 -8.55
C TRP A 76 -2.67 -6.58 -7.05
N GLY A 77 -2.04 -5.47 -6.66
CA GLY A 77 -1.97 -5.04 -5.26
C GLY A 77 -3.34 -4.81 -4.62
N ASN A 78 -4.27 -4.17 -5.34
CA ASN A 78 -5.61 -3.92 -4.83
C ASN A 78 -6.50 -5.18 -4.80
N LEU A 79 -6.30 -6.12 -5.73
CA LEU A 79 -7.01 -7.41 -5.72
C LEU A 79 -6.52 -8.32 -4.59
N VAL A 80 -5.21 -8.33 -4.31
CA VAL A 80 -4.64 -9.02 -3.15
C VAL A 80 -5.25 -8.46 -1.87
N LEU A 81 -5.27 -7.13 -1.72
CA LEU A 81 -5.90 -6.46 -0.58
C LEU A 81 -7.39 -6.86 -0.43
N ALA A 82 -8.16 -6.89 -1.52
CA ALA A 82 -9.56 -7.30 -1.48
C ALA A 82 -9.73 -8.75 -1.00
N GLY A 83 -8.85 -9.65 -1.44
CA GLY A 83 -8.83 -11.03 -0.97
C GLY A 83 -8.47 -11.13 0.51
N ASP A 84 -7.46 -10.39 0.96
CA ASP A 84 -6.98 -10.43 2.34
C ASP A 84 -7.98 -9.81 3.31
N VAL A 85 -8.66 -8.72 2.92
CA VAL A 85 -9.79 -8.15 3.67
C VAL A 85 -10.94 -9.15 3.77
N ALA A 86 -11.28 -9.85 2.68
CA ALA A 86 -12.32 -10.87 2.74
C ALA A 86 -11.96 -12.02 3.70
N ALA A 87 -10.70 -12.49 3.66
CA ALA A 87 -10.18 -13.50 4.58
C ALA A 87 -10.25 -13.04 6.04
N TRP A 88 -9.86 -11.79 6.30
CA TRP A 88 -9.93 -11.18 7.63
C TRP A 88 -11.36 -11.07 8.17
N LEU A 89 -12.33 -10.79 7.29
CA LEU A 89 -13.76 -10.76 7.63
C LEU A 89 -14.39 -12.17 7.74
N GLY A 90 -13.60 -13.24 7.61
CA GLY A 90 -14.05 -14.63 7.75
C GLY A 90 -14.59 -15.25 6.46
N TRP A 91 -14.42 -14.60 5.31
CA TRP A 91 -14.88 -15.09 4.01
C TRP A 91 -13.70 -15.74 3.27
N PRO A 92 -13.93 -16.72 2.36
CA PRO A 92 -12.86 -17.24 1.52
C PRO A 92 -12.18 -16.13 0.70
N ARG A 93 -10.83 -16.11 0.67
CA ARG A 93 -10.01 -15.09 -0.01
C ARG A 93 -10.43 -14.86 -1.46
N TRP A 94 -10.73 -15.93 -2.19
CA TRP A 94 -11.15 -15.87 -3.60
C TRP A 94 -12.44 -15.08 -3.80
N ARG A 95 -13.35 -15.00 -2.81
CA ARG A 95 -14.60 -14.22 -2.93
C ARG A 95 -14.32 -12.72 -3.01
N GLY A 96 -13.38 -12.22 -2.19
CA GLY A 96 -12.97 -10.81 -2.24
C GLY A 96 -12.37 -10.43 -3.59
N ILE A 97 -11.48 -11.30 -4.10
CA ILE A 97 -10.87 -11.16 -5.42
C ILE A 97 -11.96 -11.17 -6.52
N ALA A 98 -12.87 -12.14 -6.48
CA ALA A 98 -13.93 -12.29 -7.48
C ALA A 98 -14.90 -11.10 -7.48
N VAL A 99 -15.27 -10.54 -6.32
CA VAL A 99 -16.13 -9.35 -6.22
C VAL A 99 -15.44 -8.13 -6.83
N ALA A 100 -14.17 -7.89 -6.49
CA ALA A 100 -13.42 -6.76 -7.02
C ALA A 100 -13.18 -6.88 -8.53
N ALA A 101 -12.69 -8.04 -9.00
CA ALA A 101 -12.47 -8.31 -10.42
C ALA A 101 -13.78 -8.29 -11.22
N GLY A 102 -14.84 -8.88 -10.69
CA GLY A 102 -16.19 -8.86 -11.27
C GLY A 102 -16.74 -7.44 -11.41
N GLY A 103 -16.55 -6.59 -10.40
CA GLY A 103 -16.91 -5.18 -10.48
C GLY A 103 -16.11 -4.43 -11.55
N ALA A 104 -14.81 -4.71 -11.68
CA ALA A 104 -13.97 -4.14 -12.73
C ALA A 104 -14.40 -4.59 -14.13
N TRP A 105 -14.73 -5.88 -14.33
CA TRP A 105 -15.28 -6.39 -15.59
C TRP A 105 -16.66 -5.79 -15.90
N LEU A 106 -17.52 -5.60 -14.89
CA LEU A 106 -18.81 -4.95 -15.10
C LEU A 106 -18.62 -3.52 -15.62
N LEU A 107 -17.72 -2.74 -15.01
CA LEU A 107 -17.40 -1.37 -15.45
C LEU A 107 -16.63 -1.33 -16.79
N LEU A 108 -15.96 -2.43 -17.16
CA LEU A 108 -15.34 -2.58 -18.47
C LEU A 108 -16.41 -2.53 -19.57
N VAL A 109 -17.50 -3.31 -19.40
CA VAL A 109 -18.61 -3.42 -20.36
C VAL A 109 -19.61 -2.26 -20.24
N TRP A 110 -19.72 -1.64 -19.06
CA TRP A 110 -20.67 -0.55 -18.83
C TRP A 110 -20.32 0.74 -19.59
N ARG A 111 -21.19 1.12 -20.53
CA ARG A 111 -21.07 2.38 -21.28
C ARG A 111 -21.27 3.59 -20.36
N GLY A 112 -20.27 4.46 -20.29
CA GLY A 112 -20.32 5.68 -19.47
C GLY A 112 -19.91 5.47 -18.01
N SER A 113 -19.17 4.40 -17.70
CA SER A 113 -18.57 4.17 -16.37
C SER A 113 -17.75 5.35 -15.83
N SER A 114 -17.19 6.18 -16.72
CA SER A 114 -16.52 7.44 -16.37
C SER A 114 -17.39 8.46 -15.62
N ARG A 115 -18.72 8.39 -15.82
CA ARG A 115 -19.70 9.23 -15.11
C ARG A 115 -19.91 8.76 -13.66
N LEU A 116 -19.61 7.50 -13.36
CA LEU A 116 -19.75 6.93 -12.02
C LEU A 116 -18.59 7.30 -11.11
N VAL A 117 -17.42 7.65 -11.65
CA VAL A 117 -16.19 7.92 -10.88
C VAL A 117 -16.40 8.95 -9.76
N PRO A 118 -17.04 10.13 -9.97
CA PRO A 118 -17.28 11.06 -8.87
C PRO A 118 -18.18 10.48 -7.76
N GLY A 119 -19.19 9.70 -8.13
CA GLY A 119 -20.07 9.04 -7.17
C GLY A 119 -19.37 7.93 -6.39
N LEU A 120 -18.50 7.16 -7.05
CA LEU A 120 -17.65 6.15 -6.42
C LEU A 120 -16.65 6.79 -5.44
N LEU A 121 -16.03 7.91 -5.81
CA LEU A 121 -15.13 8.65 -4.91
C LEU A 121 -15.88 9.28 -3.73
N LEU A 122 -17.09 9.78 -3.94
CA LEU A 122 -17.95 10.27 -2.87
C LEU A 122 -18.32 9.14 -1.90
N ALA A 123 -18.72 7.98 -2.43
CA ALA A 123 -19.02 6.79 -1.64
C ALA A 123 -17.78 6.34 -0.84
N ALA A 124 -16.59 6.36 -1.45
CA ALA A 124 -15.34 6.08 -0.76
C ALA A 124 -15.07 7.09 0.36
N ALA A 125 -15.18 8.39 0.09
CA ALA A 125 -15.00 9.44 1.11
C ALA A 125 -15.98 9.28 2.28
N CYS A 126 -17.27 9.05 2.00
CA CYS A 126 -18.27 8.78 3.03
C CYS A 126 -17.92 7.51 3.83
N GLY A 127 -17.52 6.44 3.16
CA GLY A 127 -17.13 5.18 3.82
C GLY A 127 -15.84 5.28 4.64
N LEU A 128 -15.02 6.32 4.47
CA LEU A 128 -13.89 6.65 5.34
C LEU A 128 -14.31 7.51 6.53
N VAL A 129 -15.06 8.59 6.26
CA VAL A 129 -15.39 9.62 7.25
C VAL A 129 -16.46 9.15 8.23
N VAL A 130 -17.48 8.42 7.76
CA VAL A 130 -18.58 7.96 8.62
C VAL A 130 -18.09 7.01 9.73
N PRO A 131 -17.26 5.98 9.46
CA PRO A 131 -16.66 5.18 10.53
C PRO A 131 -15.89 5.99 11.57
N LEU A 132 -15.16 7.00 11.12
CA LEU A 132 -14.36 7.84 11.99
C LEU A 132 -15.24 8.70 12.92
N ILE A 133 -16.28 9.32 12.37
CA ILE A 133 -17.25 10.10 13.16
C ILE A 133 -17.99 9.18 14.14
N ALA A 134 -18.43 8.01 13.68
CA ALA A 134 -19.12 7.04 14.51
C ALA A 134 -18.24 6.57 15.67
N LEU A 135 -16.96 6.27 15.44
CA LEU A 135 -16.02 5.92 16.50
C LEU A 135 -15.81 7.04 17.52
N GLY A 136 -15.58 8.27 17.05
CA GLY A 136 -15.39 9.41 17.96
C GLY A 136 -16.63 9.69 18.82
N TYR A 137 -17.82 9.54 18.24
CA TYR A 137 -19.11 9.70 18.92
C TYR A 137 -19.36 8.58 19.94
N GLU A 138 -19.22 7.32 19.54
CA GLU A 138 -19.51 6.16 20.40
C GLU A 138 -18.50 6.01 21.53
N ALA A 139 -17.23 6.33 21.28
CA ALA A 139 -16.19 6.26 22.28
C ALA A 139 -16.20 7.47 23.24
N ASP A 140 -16.95 8.54 22.91
CA ASP A 140 -16.93 9.84 23.61
C ASP A 140 -15.51 10.41 23.78
N ILE A 141 -14.67 10.24 22.76
CA ILE A 141 -13.26 10.63 22.78
C ILE A 141 -12.90 11.28 21.45
N GLY A 142 -12.55 12.56 21.50
CA GLY A 142 -11.99 13.27 20.35
C GLY A 142 -10.57 12.81 19.99
N PRO A 143 -10.10 13.02 18.74
CA PRO A 143 -8.81 12.53 18.26
C PRO A 143 -7.59 12.94 19.10
N LEU A 144 -7.57 14.18 19.60
CA LEU A 144 -6.48 14.69 20.45
C LEU A 144 -6.48 14.03 21.83
N ALA A 145 -7.66 13.78 22.39
CA ALA A 145 -7.78 13.06 23.66
C ALA A 145 -7.41 11.57 23.48
N ALA A 146 -7.78 10.96 22.35
CA ALA A 146 -7.35 9.61 22.00
C ALA A 146 -5.82 9.53 21.91
N TRP A 147 -5.17 10.49 21.23
CA TRP A 147 -3.71 10.59 21.19
C TRP A 147 -3.10 10.69 22.58
N GLY A 148 -3.61 11.59 23.42
CA GLY A 148 -3.13 11.76 24.81
C GLY A 148 -3.25 10.47 25.63
N ARG A 149 -4.32 9.70 25.43
CA ARG A 149 -4.50 8.39 26.07
C ARG A 149 -3.54 7.34 25.53
N VAL A 150 -3.32 7.29 24.21
CA VAL A 150 -2.35 6.36 23.62
C VAL A 150 -0.95 6.67 24.13
N ALA A 151 -0.54 7.94 24.11
CA ALA A 151 0.79 8.35 24.56
C ALA A 151 1.04 8.05 26.05
N SER A 152 0.00 8.04 26.89
CA SER A 152 0.10 7.69 28.31
C SER A 152 -0.01 6.19 28.60
N LEU A 153 -0.19 5.34 27.58
CA LEU A 153 -0.24 3.89 27.79
C LEU A 153 1.12 3.38 28.31
N PRO A 154 1.14 2.66 29.44
CA PRO A 154 2.37 2.06 29.96
C PRO A 154 2.86 0.89 29.09
N GLY A 155 1.99 0.34 28.23
CA GLY A 155 2.28 -0.74 27.30
C GLY A 155 1.01 -1.16 26.54
N PHE A 156 1.19 -1.76 25.35
CA PHE A 156 0.09 -2.28 24.55
C PHE A 156 -0.22 -3.72 24.97
N ARG A 157 -1.46 -3.99 25.38
CA ARG A 157 -1.88 -5.28 25.93
C ARG A 157 -3.04 -5.88 25.13
N LEU A 158 -3.07 -7.20 25.03
CA LEU A 158 -4.12 -7.93 24.31
C LEU A 158 -5.48 -7.77 25.01
N PRO A 159 -6.49 -7.17 24.34
CA PRO A 159 -7.81 -7.02 24.91
C PRO A 159 -8.58 -8.34 24.88
N ALA A 160 -9.52 -8.52 25.79
CA ALA A 160 -10.40 -9.70 25.82
C ALA A 160 -11.26 -9.84 24.56
N SER A 161 -11.57 -8.73 23.87
CA SER A 161 -12.31 -8.69 22.61
C SER A 161 -11.48 -9.09 21.39
N SER A 162 -10.18 -9.34 21.56
CA SER A 162 -9.28 -9.66 20.46
C SER A 162 -9.62 -11.02 19.84
N PRO A 163 -9.69 -11.13 18.50
CA PRO A 163 -9.89 -12.42 17.83
C PRO A 163 -8.72 -13.39 18.06
N TRP A 164 -7.56 -12.91 18.51
CA TRP A 164 -6.41 -13.71 18.87
C TRP A 164 -6.47 -14.27 20.30
N VAL A 165 -7.45 -13.89 21.10
CA VAL A 165 -7.70 -14.48 22.42
C VAL A 165 -8.70 -15.62 22.32
N ASP A 166 -9.84 -15.34 21.71
CA ASP A 166 -10.94 -16.27 21.50
C ASP A 166 -11.71 -15.85 20.24
N PRO A 167 -11.87 -16.72 19.23
CA PRO A 167 -11.54 -18.15 19.19
C PRO A 167 -10.06 -18.48 18.92
N GLY A 168 -9.24 -17.48 18.61
CA GLY A 168 -7.92 -17.67 17.99
C GLY A 168 -7.97 -17.44 16.49
N HIS A 169 -6.86 -16.98 15.92
CA HIS A 169 -6.83 -16.58 14.52
C HIS A 169 -5.56 -17.00 13.80
N GLU A 170 -5.64 -17.05 12.47
CA GLU A 170 -4.49 -17.34 11.64
C GLU A 170 -3.47 -16.21 11.77
N LEU A 171 -2.25 -16.55 12.19
CA LEU A 171 -1.16 -15.59 12.27
C LEU A 171 -0.47 -15.53 10.91
N ARG A 172 -0.79 -14.49 10.15
CA ARG A 172 -0.03 -14.10 8.95
C ARG A 172 0.98 -13.05 9.36
N ALA A 173 2.22 -13.24 8.92
CA ALA A 173 3.21 -12.17 9.00
C ALA A 173 2.67 -10.98 8.20
N GLY A 174 2.44 -9.86 8.90
CA GLY A 174 2.14 -8.57 8.27
C GLY A 174 3.42 -7.94 7.72
N ARG A 175 3.46 -6.60 7.63
CA ARG A 175 4.76 -5.93 7.57
C ARG A 175 5.44 -6.04 8.92
N GLY A 176 6.50 -6.83 9.01
CA GLY A 176 7.19 -7.03 10.27
C GLY A 176 8.08 -8.27 10.28
N PRO A 177 8.72 -8.53 11.44
CA PRO A 177 9.56 -9.70 11.62
C PRO A 177 8.73 -10.98 11.46
N THR A 178 9.33 -11.97 10.82
CA THR A 178 8.78 -13.34 10.71
C THR A 178 8.93 -14.14 12.02
N SER A 179 9.33 -13.46 13.08
CA SER A 179 9.42 -13.95 14.46
C SER A 179 8.73 -12.98 15.41
N LEU A 180 8.15 -13.51 16.48
CA LEU A 180 7.59 -12.78 17.59
C LEU A 180 8.55 -12.90 18.76
N LEU A 181 9.07 -11.77 19.23
CA LEU A 181 9.81 -11.71 20.47
C LEU A 181 8.83 -11.51 21.64
N PHE A 182 8.96 -12.32 22.68
CA PHE A 182 8.15 -12.21 23.88
C PHE A 182 8.93 -11.45 24.95
N GLU A 183 8.39 -10.33 25.44
CA GLU A 183 9.03 -9.53 26.51
C GLU A 183 8.61 -10.00 27.91
N GLU A 184 7.54 -10.77 28.02
CA GLU A 184 7.05 -11.36 29.25
C GLU A 184 6.60 -12.80 29.03
N GLU A 185 6.38 -13.54 30.12
CA GLU A 185 5.88 -14.90 30.05
C GLU A 185 4.47 -14.93 29.45
N HIS A 186 4.30 -15.72 28.38
CA HIS A 186 3.06 -15.79 27.62
C HIS A 186 2.70 -17.23 27.30
N ARG A 187 1.44 -17.59 27.58
CA ARG A 187 0.89 -18.85 27.10
C ARG A 187 0.34 -18.70 25.68
N VAL A 188 0.83 -19.52 24.76
CA VAL A 188 0.35 -19.61 23.39
C VAL A 188 -0.33 -20.95 23.19
N THR A 189 -1.59 -20.92 22.76
CA THR A 189 -2.41 -22.13 22.55
C THR A 189 -2.68 -22.29 21.05
N ALA A 190 -2.51 -23.51 20.54
CA ALA A 190 -2.84 -23.82 19.16
C ALA A 190 -4.37 -23.89 18.98
N ALA A 191 -4.95 -23.04 18.11
CA ALA A 191 -6.37 -23.13 17.70
C ALA A 191 -6.57 -24.10 16.51
N GLY A 192 -5.48 -24.47 15.84
CA GLY A 192 -5.42 -25.51 14.81
C GLY A 192 -4.05 -26.19 14.86
N PRO A 193 -3.83 -27.28 14.10
CA PRO A 193 -2.52 -27.91 14.04
C PRO A 193 -1.45 -26.90 13.62
N ALA A 194 -0.36 -26.80 14.39
CA ALA A 194 0.70 -25.83 14.13
C ALA A 194 2.07 -26.38 14.53
N GLN A 195 3.04 -26.25 13.63
CA GLN A 195 4.45 -26.52 13.91
C GLN A 195 5.15 -25.22 14.27
N LEU A 196 5.50 -25.03 15.54
CA LEU A 196 6.10 -23.80 16.05
C LEU A 196 7.61 -23.98 16.23
N HIS A 197 8.40 -23.06 15.69
CA HIS A 197 9.85 -23.06 15.88
C HIS A 197 10.18 -22.01 16.95
N ILE A 198 10.71 -22.45 18.08
CA ILE A 198 11.01 -21.60 19.24
C ILE A 198 12.52 -21.50 19.38
N ARG A 199 13.02 -20.27 19.41
CA ARG A 199 14.39 -19.96 19.76
C ARG A 199 14.42 -19.35 21.15
N ALA A 200 14.80 -20.16 22.13
CA ALA A 200 14.93 -19.76 23.52
C ALA A 200 16.35 -19.24 23.80
N VAL A 201 16.44 -18.12 24.52
CA VAL A 201 17.72 -17.49 24.88
C VAL A 201 17.90 -17.53 26.39
N ASP A 202 18.65 -18.51 26.88
CA ASP A 202 19.00 -18.68 28.30
C ASP A 202 20.42 -18.13 28.55
N GLY A 203 20.51 -16.81 28.73
CA GLY A 203 21.79 -16.12 28.94
C GLY A 203 22.70 -16.21 27.71
N ALA A 204 23.82 -16.92 27.81
CA ALA A 204 24.73 -17.15 26.68
C ALA A 204 24.35 -18.39 25.83
N ARG A 205 23.38 -19.20 26.26
CA ARG A 205 22.93 -20.39 25.52
C ARG A 205 21.71 -20.05 24.68
N VAL A 206 21.78 -20.37 23.40
CA VAL A 206 20.65 -20.29 22.47
C VAL A 206 20.22 -21.70 22.14
N THR A 207 18.95 -22.02 22.38
CA THR A 207 18.35 -23.32 22.07
C THR A 207 17.26 -23.12 21.03
N GLU A 208 17.35 -23.82 19.90
CA GLU A 208 16.31 -23.84 18.88
C GLU A 208 15.56 -25.17 18.98
N SER A 209 14.23 -25.13 19.03
CA SER A 209 13.37 -26.30 19.21
C SER A 209 12.09 -26.18 18.40
N ASP A 210 11.67 -27.30 17.80
CA ASP A 210 10.44 -27.37 17.00
C ASP A 210 9.37 -28.12 17.79
N TRP A 211 8.17 -27.55 17.83
CA TRP A 211 7.03 -28.02 18.59
C TRP A 211 5.84 -28.25 17.67
N ASP A 212 5.40 -29.50 17.55
CA ASP A 212 4.17 -29.85 16.84
C ASP A 212 3.00 -29.83 17.81
N LEU A 213 2.19 -28.77 17.77
CA LEU A 213 1.04 -28.60 18.64
C LEU A 213 -0.26 -29.04 17.96
N ARG A 214 -1.05 -29.82 18.68
CA ARG A 214 -2.44 -30.15 18.33
C ARG A 214 -3.40 -29.04 18.79
N PRO A 215 -4.60 -28.95 18.20
CA PRO A 215 -5.60 -27.99 18.66
C PRO A 215 -5.89 -28.13 20.16
N GLY A 216 -5.78 -27.03 20.90
CA GLY A 216 -5.95 -26.97 22.36
C GLY A 216 -4.65 -27.16 23.16
N GLU A 217 -3.57 -27.64 22.55
CA GLU A 217 -2.27 -27.73 23.22
C GLU A 217 -1.62 -26.36 23.38
N THR A 218 -0.90 -26.19 24.48
CA THR A 218 -0.33 -24.90 24.89
C THR A 218 1.17 -25.01 25.07
N VAL A 219 1.90 -24.01 24.59
CA VAL A 219 3.31 -23.80 24.91
C VAL A 219 3.45 -22.51 25.71
N THR A 220 4.34 -22.50 26.70
CA THR A 220 4.68 -21.34 27.51
C THR A 220 6.01 -20.78 27.03
N LEU A 221 5.98 -19.52 26.60
CA LEU A 221 7.16 -18.78 26.14
C LEU A 221 7.62 -17.84 27.24
N ARG A 222 8.94 -17.75 27.44
CA ARG A 222 9.56 -16.88 28.44
C ARG A 222 9.91 -15.53 27.82
N SER A 223 10.23 -14.57 28.70
CA SER A 223 10.82 -13.31 28.28
C SER A 223 12.16 -13.57 27.55
N GLY A 224 12.32 -12.99 26.37
CA GLY A 224 13.49 -13.18 25.49
C GLY A 224 13.35 -14.30 24.45
N ASP A 225 12.31 -15.13 24.53
CA ASP A 225 12.09 -16.19 23.54
C ASP A 225 11.55 -15.61 22.23
N GLU A 226 12.03 -16.16 21.11
CA GLU A 226 11.50 -15.87 19.78
C GLU A 226 10.66 -17.04 19.26
N LEU A 227 9.44 -16.74 18.81
CA LEU A 227 8.56 -17.69 18.13
C LEU A 227 8.55 -17.43 16.63
N ARG A 228 8.85 -18.44 15.83
CA ARG A 228 8.59 -18.47 14.39
C ARG A 228 7.49 -19.47 14.10
N TRP A 229 6.62 -19.12 13.16
CA TRP A 229 5.47 -19.94 12.78
C TRP A 229 5.38 -20.07 11.26
N PRO A 230 4.86 -21.21 10.77
CA PRO A 230 4.56 -21.39 9.37
C PRO A 230 3.32 -20.57 9.01
N THR A 231 3.22 -20.19 7.73
CA THR A 231 2.02 -19.57 7.16
C THR A 231 0.81 -20.47 7.40
N GLY A 232 -0.28 -19.92 7.94
CA GLY A 232 -1.50 -20.69 8.23
C GLY A 232 -1.64 -21.16 9.68
N ALA A 233 -0.64 -20.95 10.54
CA ALA A 233 -0.72 -21.30 11.95
C ALA A 233 -1.84 -20.51 12.65
N ARG A 234 -2.80 -21.20 13.27
CA ARG A 234 -3.88 -20.58 14.05
C ARG A 234 -3.53 -20.62 15.52
N LEU A 235 -3.33 -19.45 16.12
CA LEU A 235 -2.84 -19.32 17.48
C LEU A 235 -3.80 -18.48 18.34
N ARG A 236 -3.78 -18.80 19.64
CA ARG A 236 -4.44 -18.07 20.70
C ARG A 236 -3.41 -17.57 21.68
N PHE A 237 -3.62 -16.36 22.17
CA PHE A 237 -2.77 -15.69 23.12
C PHE A 237 -3.57 -15.39 24.40
N GLU A 238 -2.85 -15.30 25.50
CA GLU A 238 -3.44 -14.97 26.80
C GLU A 238 -3.88 -13.50 26.87
N VAL A 239 -5.03 -13.26 27.51
CA VAL A 239 -5.63 -11.92 27.70
C VAL A 239 -4.78 -11.06 28.63
N GLY A 240 -4.70 -9.76 28.35
CA GLY A 240 -4.11 -8.78 29.25
C GLY A 240 -2.58 -8.78 29.28
N LYS A 241 -1.96 -9.71 28.56
CA LYS A 241 -0.52 -9.76 28.29
C LYS A 241 -0.10 -8.73 27.25
N ALA A 242 1.16 -8.32 27.28
CA ALA A 242 1.79 -7.47 26.29
C ALA A 242 1.64 -8.07 24.89
N VAL A 243 1.42 -7.22 23.88
CA VAL A 243 1.30 -7.67 22.50
C VAL A 243 2.71 -7.88 21.92
N PRO A 244 3.08 -9.10 21.53
CA PRO A 244 4.38 -9.36 20.91
C PRO A 244 4.59 -8.52 19.64
N GLY A 245 5.71 -7.80 19.58
CA GLY A 245 6.06 -6.90 18.46
C GLY A 245 5.45 -5.49 18.54
N ALA A 246 4.62 -5.20 19.55
CA ALA A 246 4.19 -3.83 19.81
C ALA A 246 5.31 -3.00 20.45
N PRO A 247 5.26 -1.66 20.32
CA PRO A 247 6.15 -0.79 21.08
C PRO A 247 6.00 -1.02 22.60
N SER A 248 7.08 -0.84 23.37
CA SER A 248 7.06 -1.10 24.82
C SER A 248 6.11 -0.18 25.60
N SER A 249 5.82 1.02 25.06
CA SER A 249 4.86 1.97 25.63
C SER A 249 4.28 2.90 24.57
N GLY A 250 3.26 3.66 24.95
CA GLY A 250 2.69 4.72 24.11
C GLY A 250 3.69 5.81 23.73
N ILE A 251 4.54 6.21 24.68
CA ILE A 251 5.65 7.14 24.41
C ILE A 251 6.66 6.54 23.44
N ALA A 252 7.04 5.27 23.62
CA ALA A 252 7.98 4.61 22.70
C ALA A 252 7.42 4.53 21.27
N TRP A 253 6.10 4.35 21.14
CA TRP A 253 5.42 4.43 19.84
C TRP A 253 5.45 5.84 19.25
N ALA A 254 5.15 6.86 20.07
CA ALA A 254 5.11 8.26 19.65
C ALA A 254 6.50 8.81 19.26
N ASP A 255 7.55 8.42 19.98
CA ASP A 255 8.94 8.74 19.66
C ASP A 255 9.40 8.03 18.37
N GLY A 256 8.83 6.85 18.12
CA GLY A 256 9.15 6.02 16.97
C GLY A 256 10.54 5.39 17.03
N ARG A 257 10.79 4.50 16.06
CA ARG A 257 12.14 3.99 15.84
C ARG A 257 12.94 5.08 15.12
N ARG A 258 14.18 5.35 15.56
CA ARG A 258 15.10 6.23 14.81
C ARG A 258 15.29 5.66 13.41
N GLY A 259 14.69 6.33 12.43
CA GLY A 259 14.60 5.84 11.06
C GLY A 259 15.94 5.76 10.35
N ASP A 260 16.07 4.75 9.49
CA ASP A 260 17.12 4.69 8.49
C ASP A 260 16.87 5.77 7.43
N SER A 261 17.66 6.85 7.51
CA SER A 261 17.57 7.98 6.58
C SER A 261 17.71 7.55 5.12
N VAL A 262 18.43 6.46 4.85
CA VAL A 262 18.66 5.92 3.52
C VAL A 262 17.36 5.42 2.89
N ARG A 263 16.58 4.63 3.64
CA ARG A 263 15.26 4.15 3.18
C ARG A 263 14.29 5.28 2.86
N ARG A 264 14.30 6.36 3.65
CA ARG A 264 13.48 7.54 3.39
C ARG A 264 13.81 8.16 2.03
N TRP A 265 15.09 8.34 1.71
CA TRP A 265 15.49 8.86 0.39
C TRP A 265 15.09 7.93 -0.76
N GLY A 266 15.23 6.61 -0.59
CA GLY A 266 14.81 5.64 -1.58
C GLY A 266 13.31 5.70 -1.88
N LEU A 267 12.49 5.77 -0.82
CA LEU A 267 11.05 5.90 -0.94
C LEU A 267 10.65 7.26 -1.53
N LEU A 268 11.27 8.36 -1.09
CA LEU A 268 11.05 9.71 -1.64
C LEU A 268 11.20 9.68 -3.16
N PHE A 269 12.34 9.18 -3.64
CA PHE A 269 12.66 9.13 -5.05
C PHE A 269 11.66 8.27 -5.83
N THR A 270 11.33 7.09 -5.28
CA THR A 270 10.39 6.15 -5.87
C THR A 270 8.99 6.73 -6.01
N VAL A 271 8.46 7.34 -4.94
CA VAL A 271 7.09 7.88 -4.92
C VAL A 271 6.98 9.17 -5.73
N VAL A 272 7.96 10.09 -5.64
CA VAL A 272 7.96 11.33 -6.44
C VAL A 272 8.14 11.02 -7.92
N GLY A 273 9.09 10.14 -8.28
CA GLY A 273 9.27 9.69 -9.67
C GLY A 273 8.04 8.98 -10.21
N GLY A 274 7.40 8.13 -9.40
CA GLY A 274 6.16 7.45 -9.77
C GLY A 274 4.99 8.43 -9.95
N ALA A 275 4.87 9.43 -9.09
CA ALA A 275 3.87 10.50 -9.22
C ALA A 275 4.07 11.31 -10.51
N LEU A 276 5.31 11.66 -10.84
CA LEU A 276 5.64 12.37 -12.08
C LEU A 276 5.24 11.54 -13.30
N ALA A 277 5.60 10.26 -13.32
CA ALA A 277 5.22 9.35 -14.40
C ALA A 277 3.70 9.18 -14.52
N LEU A 278 3.01 8.90 -13.42
CA LEU A 278 1.57 8.62 -13.42
C LEU A 278 0.72 9.86 -13.66
N LEU A 279 1.12 11.04 -13.17
CA LEU A 279 0.27 12.23 -13.22
C LEU A 279 0.60 13.16 -14.38
N ASP A 280 1.85 13.22 -14.85
CA ASP A 280 2.26 14.21 -15.86
C ASP A 280 2.19 13.68 -17.31
N VAL A 281 2.42 12.39 -17.54
CA VAL A 281 2.49 11.81 -18.91
C VAL A 281 1.14 11.85 -19.64
N GLY A 282 0.97 12.73 -20.63
CA GLY A 282 -0.25 12.79 -21.46
C GLY A 282 -1.37 13.69 -20.94
N VAL A 283 -1.10 14.61 -20.00
CA VAL A 283 -2.08 15.63 -19.58
C VAL A 283 -1.80 16.95 -20.30
N ALA A 284 -2.78 17.45 -21.07
CA ALA A 284 -2.70 18.74 -21.73
C ALA A 284 -3.08 19.89 -20.76
N GLY A 285 -2.24 20.93 -20.69
CA GLY A 285 -2.52 22.18 -19.96
C GLY A 285 -2.21 22.11 -18.46
N ARG A 286 -1.91 23.26 -17.83
CA ARG A 286 -1.64 23.34 -16.39
C ARG A 286 -2.95 23.32 -15.57
N PRO A 287 -2.99 22.64 -14.42
CA PRO A 287 -4.17 22.69 -13.57
C PRO A 287 -4.36 24.10 -13.02
N THR A 288 -5.61 24.53 -12.85
CA THR A 288 -5.92 25.80 -12.21
C THR A 288 -5.63 25.72 -10.70
N ARG A 289 -5.47 26.87 -10.03
CA ARG A 289 -5.29 26.90 -8.57
C ARG A 289 -6.44 26.23 -7.82
N ALA A 290 -7.68 26.38 -8.30
CA ALA A 290 -8.85 25.72 -7.72
C ALA A 290 -8.80 24.19 -7.89
N GLN A 291 -8.32 23.69 -9.03
CA GLN A 291 -8.10 22.26 -9.25
C GLN A 291 -7.01 21.69 -8.35
N LEU A 292 -5.91 22.42 -8.16
CA LEU A 292 -4.87 22.03 -7.20
C LEU A 292 -5.38 22.06 -5.76
N ALA A 293 -6.16 23.07 -5.38
CA ALA A 293 -6.74 23.19 -4.05
C ALA A 293 -7.73 22.04 -3.74
N THR A 294 -8.56 21.64 -4.71
CA THR A 294 -9.49 20.50 -4.54
C THR A 294 -8.75 19.16 -4.40
N VAL A 295 -7.71 18.93 -5.20
CA VAL A 295 -6.84 17.75 -5.04
C VAL A 295 -6.13 17.79 -3.69
N GLY A 296 -5.56 18.94 -3.31
CA GLY A 296 -4.90 19.13 -2.02
C GLY A 296 -5.83 18.88 -0.83
N ALA A 297 -7.06 19.41 -0.87
CA ALA A 297 -8.05 19.19 0.18
C ALA A 297 -8.40 17.70 0.33
N ALA A 298 -8.58 16.96 -0.77
CA ALA A 298 -8.83 15.52 -0.72
C ALA A 298 -7.63 14.74 -0.16
N LEU A 299 -6.41 15.12 -0.54
CA LEU A 299 -5.19 14.48 -0.01
C LEU A 299 -4.99 14.76 1.49
N ILE A 300 -5.27 16.00 1.94
CA ILE A 300 -5.26 16.36 3.36
C ILE A 300 -6.32 15.59 4.12
N LEU A 301 -7.53 15.44 3.56
CA LEU A 301 -8.60 14.65 4.17
C LEU A 301 -8.16 13.20 4.39
N VAL A 302 -7.60 12.55 3.37
CA VAL A 302 -7.15 11.15 3.47
C VAL A 302 -5.95 11.00 4.42
N PHE A 303 -5.01 11.95 4.39
CA PHE A 303 -3.89 12.00 5.32
C PHE A 303 -4.38 12.12 6.76
N GLY A 304 -5.22 13.11 7.05
CA GLY A 304 -5.81 13.33 8.37
C GLY A 304 -6.63 12.13 8.83
N TRP A 305 -7.44 11.56 7.95
CA TRP A 305 -8.18 10.33 8.22
C TRP A 305 -7.25 9.20 8.65
N GLY A 306 -6.19 8.91 7.90
CA GLY A 306 -5.33 7.77 8.22
C GLY A 306 -4.51 7.98 9.49
N VAL A 307 -4.10 9.22 9.80
CA VAL A 307 -3.45 9.53 11.09
C VAL A 307 -4.42 9.32 12.25
N ILE A 308 -5.64 9.88 12.16
CA ILE A 308 -6.64 9.76 13.21
C ILE A 308 -7.07 8.29 13.37
N TRP A 309 -7.24 7.56 12.27
CA TRP A 309 -7.57 6.15 12.26
C TRP A 309 -6.50 5.32 12.97
N ALA A 310 -5.23 5.57 12.68
CA ALA A 310 -4.10 4.91 13.37
C ALA A 310 -4.15 5.15 14.88
N VAL A 311 -4.46 6.36 15.34
CA VAL A 311 -4.57 6.67 16.78
C VAL A 311 -5.70 5.88 17.43
N TYR A 312 -6.89 5.85 16.83
CA TYR A 312 -8.01 5.05 17.35
C TYR A 312 -7.71 3.55 17.33
N CYS A 313 -7.03 3.06 16.29
CA CYS A 313 -6.57 1.68 16.19
C CYS A 313 -5.55 1.34 17.30
N ALA A 314 -4.55 2.19 17.54
CA ALA A 314 -3.58 1.99 18.62
C ALA A 314 -4.25 1.93 19.99
N LEU A 315 -5.31 2.72 20.19
CA LEU A 315 -6.06 2.75 21.45
C LEU A 315 -6.98 1.53 21.64
N GLY A 316 -7.71 1.14 20.60
CA GLY A 316 -8.82 0.18 20.72
C GLY A 316 -8.62 -1.17 20.03
N ALA A 317 -7.50 -1.36 19.35
CA ALA A 317 -7.08 -2.61 18.70
C ALA A 317 -5.54 -2.77 18.75
N PRO A 318 -4.93 -2.82 19.94
CA PRO A 318 -3.48 -2.96 20.08
C PRO A 318 -2.95 -4.30 19.55
N ASP A 319 -3.83 -5.29 19.38
CA ASP A 319 -3.54 -6.56 18.72
C ASP A 319 -3.19 -6.42 17.23
N LEU A 320 -3.41 -5.25 16.62
CA LEU A 320 -2.91 -4.93 15.27
C LEU A 320 -1.39 -4.99 15.14
N PHE A 321 -0.64 -4.83 16.25
CA PHE A 321 0.82 -4.94 16.25
C PHE A 321 1.31 -6.40 16.17
N LEU A 322 0.45 -7.38 16.46
CA LEU A 322 0.81 -8.78 16.56
C LEU A 322 1.31 -9.33 15.21
N GLY A 323 2.60 -9.65 15.12
CA GLY A 323 3.22 -10.19 13.91
C GLY A 323 3.38 -9.15 12.80
N GLY A 324 3.40 -7.87 13.16
CA GLY A 324 3.47 -6.75 12.23
C GLY A 324 2.10 -6.20 11.83
N VAL A 325 2.08 -4.94 11.38
CA VAL A 325 0.83 -4.25 11.02
C VAL A 325 0.43 -4.63 9.60
N ALA A 326 -0.62 -5.43 9.47
CA ALA A 326 -1.17 -5.84 8.18
C ALA A 326 -2.33 -4.92 7.75
N ILE A 327 -2.32 -4.49 6.48
CA ILE A 327 -3.23 -3.47 5.95
C ILE A 327 -4.70 -3.93 6.05
N GLU A 328 -4.95 -5.19 5.76
CA GLU A 328 -6.29 -5.78 5.75
C GLU A 328 -6.96 -5.74 7.13
N ARG A 329 -6.17 -5.79 8.21
CA ARG A 329 -6.70 -5.77 9.58
C ARG A 329 -7.32 -4.42 9.93
N LEU A 330 -6.84 -3.34 9.29
CA LEU A 330 -7.34 -1.98 9.45
C LEU A 330 -8.71 -1.74 8.79
N ALA A 331 -9.18 -2.69 7.96
CA ALA A 331 -10.52 -2.63 7.40
C ALA A 331 -11.62 -2.89 8.45
N ARG A 332 -11.26 -3.43 9.63
CA ARG A 332 -12.18 -3.59 10.75
C ARG A 332 -11.99 -2.44 11.75
N PRO A 333 -13.06 -1.77 12.19
CA PRO A 333 -12.94 -0.71 13.18
C PRO A 333 -12.49 -1.26 14.53
N PRO A 334 -11.71 -0.48 15.32
CA PRO A 334 -11.29 -0.86 16.67
C PRO A 334 -12.50 -1.00 17.62
N SER A 335 -12.38 -1.84 18.63
CA SER A 335 -13.42 -2.04 19.64
C SER A 335 -13.25 -1.05 20.79
N LEU A 336 -13.66 0.20 20.59
CA LEU A 336 -13.69 1.24 21.64
C LEU A 336 -15.02 1.31 22.40
N GLY A 337 -15.87 0.29 22.26
CA GLY A 337 -17.25 0.26 22.74
C GLY A 337 -18.21 0.75 21.66
N TRP A 338 -19.31 0.02 21.45
CA TRP A 338 -20.37 0.35 20.49
C TRP A 338 -21.75 0.35 21.19
N PRO A 339 -21.98 1.25 22.16
CA PRO A 339 -23.19 1.24 22.98
C PRO A 339 -24.51 1.38 22.17
N THR A 340 -24.53 2.08 21.03
CA THR A 340 -25.80 2.39 20.32
C THR A 340 -26.17 1.41 19.20
N GLY A 341 -25.41 0.32 19.02
CA GLY A 341 -25.66 -0.66 17.95
C GLY A 341 -25.26 -0.20 16.54
N LEU A 342 -24.81 1.06 16.36
CA LEU A 342 -24.20 1.56 15.12
C LEU A 342 -22.99 0.71 14.67
N GLY A 343 -22.31 0.06 15.63
CA GLY A 343 -21.19 -0.85 15.39
C GLY A 343 -21.48 -2.02 14.46
N ARG A 344 -22.75 -2.33 14.15
CA ARG A 344 -23.11 -3.34 13.14
C ARG A 344 -22.99 -2.85 11.70
N PHE A 345 -23.11 -1.54 11.48
CA PHE A 345 -23.13 -0.93 10.14
C PHE A 345 -21.77 -0.36 9.72
N VAL A 346 -20.90 -0.04 10.68
CA VAL A 346 -19.57 0.52 10.42
C VAL A 346 -18.59 -0.47 9.78
N PRO A 347 -18.50 -1.76 10.21
CA PRO A 347 -17.55 -2.71 9.66
C PRO A 347 -17.57 -2.87 8.13
N PRO A 348 -18.73 -2.93 7.44
CA PRO A 348 -18.73 -3.04 5.97
C PRO A 348 -18.36 -1.74 5.24
N LEU A 349 -18.36 -0.56 5.89
CA LEU A 349 -18.14 0.71 5.21
C LEU A 349 -16.71 0.88 4.67
N LEU A 350 -15.68 0.44 5.42
CA LEU A 350 -14.29 0.53 4.96
C LEU A 350 -13.99 -0.41 3.77
N PRO A 351 -14.37 -1.70 3.81
CA PRO A 351 -14.31 -2.56 2.63
C PRO A 351 -15.10 -2.01 1.44
N ALA A 352 -16.28 -1.42 1.67
CA ALA A 352 -17.06 -0.78 0.60
C ALA A 352 -16.36 0.46 0.02
N ALA A 353 -15.71 1.27 0.86
CA ALA A 353 -14.90 2.41 0.43
C ALA A 353 -13.68 1.97 -0.39
N ALA A 354 -13.01 0.90 0.04
CA ALA A 354 -11.92 0.26 -0.71
C ALA A 354 -12.42 -0.25 -2.06
N LEU A 355 -13.56 -0.94 -2.11
CA LEU A 355 -14.13 -1.38 -3.38
C LEU A 355 -14.48 -0.19 -4.29
N ALA A 356 -15.16 0.84 -3.76
CA ALA A 356 -15.55 2.01 -4.54
C ALA A 356 -14.34 2.78 -5.10
N SER A 357 -13.29 2.98 -4.30
CA SER A 357 -12.06 3.63 -4.75
C SER A 357 -11.26 2.77 -5.74
N PHE A 358 -11.23 1.44 -5.57
CA PHE A 358 -10.67 0.52 -6.56
C PHE A 358 -11.38 0.64 -7.92
N LEU A 359 -12.71 0.60 -7.92
CA LEU A 359 -13.53 0.70 -9.12
C LEU A 359 -13.38 2.07 -9.81
N ALA A 360 -13.28 3.16 -9.04
CA ALA A 360 -12.96 4.47 -9.57
C ALA A 360 -11.58 4.48 -10.23
N SER A 361 -10.58 3.89 -9.57
CA SER A 361 -9.20 3.82 -10.06
C SER A 361 -9.09 3.01 -11.35
N SER A 362 -9.74 1.84 -11.43
CA SER A 362 -9.68 0.97 -12.61
C SER A 362 -10.24 1.65 -13.87
N VAL A 363 -11.35 2.39 -13.73
CA VAL A 363 -11.93 3.19 -14.84
C VAL A 363 -10.94 4.27 -15.29
N VAL A 364 -10.33 4.99 -14.35
CA VAL A 364 -9.40 6.09 -14.66
C VAL A 364 -8.08 5.59 -15.25
N LEU A 365 -7.53 4.50 -14.73
CA LEU A 365 -6.33 3.85 -15.26
C LEU A 365 -6.56 3.41 -16.71
N ARG A 366 -7.73 2.87 -17.01
CA ARG A 366 -8.14 2.51 -18.37
C ARG A 366 -8.22 3.70 -19.32
N GLU A 367 -8.92 4.76 -18.91
CA GLU A 367 -8.97 6.00 -19.70
C GLU A 367 -7.57 6.57 -19.93
N ARG A 368 -6.67 6.44 -18.95
CA ARG A 368 -5.30 6.98 -19.07
C ARG A 368 -4.51 6.25 -20.15
N ILE A 369 -4.61 4.92 -20.22
CA ILE A 369 -3.97 4.14 -21.29
C ILE A 369 -4.59 4.49 -22.64
N GLY A 370 -5.92 4.62 -22.72
CA GLY A 370 -6.60 5.03 -23.95
C GLY A 370 -6.17 6.41 -24.49
N ASN A 371 -5.84 7.35 -23.60
CA ASN A 371 -5.34 8.67 -24.01
C ASN A 371 -3.90 8.65 -24.54
N LEU A 372 -3.14 7.56 -24.31
CA LEU A 372 -1.79 7.37 -24.84
C LEU A 372 -1.77 6.53 -26.12
N ASP A 373 -2.94 6.11 -26.60
CA ASP A 373 -3.05 5.24 -27.76
C ASP A 373 -2.56 5.92 -29.06
N VAL A 374 -1.75 5.18 -29.79
CA VAL A 374 -1.13 5.52 -31.06
C VAL A 374 -2.18 5.71 -32.17
N THR A 375 -3.27 4.95 -32.13
CA THR A 375 -4.30 4.98 -33.19
C THR A 375 -5.19 6.21 -33.14
N GLY A 376 -5.10 7.03 -32.08
CA GLY A 376 -5.88 8.26 -31.89
C GLY A 376 -7.36 8.02 -31.57
N GLY A 377 -7.85 6.77 -31.65
CA GLY A 377 -9.22 6.37 -31.31
C GLY A 377 -9.39 5.87 -29.87
N GLY A 378 -8.29 5.65 -29.14
CA GLY A 378 -8.31 5.05 -27.80
C GLY A 378 -8.74 3.57 -27.82
N GLU A 379 -8.51 2.88 -28.93
CA GLU A 379 -8.86 1.47 -29.14
C GLU A 379 -8.24 0.57 -28.07
N ILE A 380 -6.97 0.79 -27.70
CA ILE A 380 -6.29 0.03 -26.62
C ILE A 380 -6.99 0.26 -25.26
N GLY A 381 -7.48 1.48 -25.02
CA GLY A 381 -8.24 1.80 -23.81
C GLY A 381 -9.63 1.17 -23.78
N HIS A 382 -10.19 0.82 -24.93
CA HIS A 382 -11.53 0.24 -25.08
C HIS A 382 -11.52 -1.25 -25.47
N ASP A 383 -10.34 -1.84 -25.68
CA ASP A 383 -10.18 -3.25 -26.01
C ASP A 383 -10.59 -4.12 -24.81
N VAL A 384 -11.79 -4.68 -24.93
CA VAL A 384 -12.38 -5.55 -23.92
C VAL A 384 -11.53 -6.80 -23.71
N GLY A 385 -10.91 -7.35 -24.77
CA GLY A 385 -10.07 -8.54 -24.70
C GLY A 385 -8.81 -8.28 -23.88
N LEU A 386 -8.08 -7.21 -24.21
CA LEU A 386 -6.87 -6.81 -23.48
C LEU A 386 -7.14 -6.56 -22.00
N TRP A 387 -8.15 -5.75 -21.68
CA TRP A 387 -8.48 -5.44 -20.28
C TRP A 387 -9.02 -6.65 -19.52
N SER A 388 -9.77 -7.53 -20.19
CA SER A 388 -10.21 -8.78 -19.57
C SER A 388 -9.03 -9.68 -19.24
N ALA A 389 -8.03 -9.77 -20.13
CA ALA A 389 -6.81 -10.52 -19.91
C ALA A 389 -5.98 -9.93 -18.75
N ILE A 390 -5.84 -8.61 -18.66
CA ILE A 390 -5.10 -7.93 -17.58
C ILE A 390 -5.78 -8.13 -16.23
N ILE A 391 -7.09 -7.89 -16.15
CA ILE A 391 -7.87 -8.10 -14.92
C ILE A 391 -7.82 -9.57 -14.51
N GLY A 392 -7.98 -10.49 -15.47
CA GLY A 392 -7.91 -11.93 -15.23
C GLY A 392 -6.53 -12.38 -14.75
N ALA A 393 -5.45 -11.92 -15.37
CA ALA A 393 -4.09 -12.22 -14.96
C ALA A 393 -3.79 -11.67 -13.55
N ALA A 394 -4.20 -10.44 -13.25
CA ALA A 394 -4.05 -9.85 -11.93
C ALA A 394 -4.88 -10.59 -10.85
N ALA A 395 -6.07 -11.07 -11.19
CA ALA A 395 -6.93 -11.87 -10.31
C ALA A 395 -6.38 -13.28 -10.06
N LEU A 396 -5.73 -13.89 -11.06
CA LEU A 396 -5.01 -15.16 -10.87
C LEU A 396 -3.76 -14.95 -10.02
N ALA A 397 -2.97 -13.92 -10.33
CA ALA A 397 -1.77 -13.58 -9.55
C ALA A 397 -2.10 -13.25 -8.09
N SER A 398 -3.27 -12.66 -7.80
CA SER A 398 -3.69 -12.37 -6.43
C SER A 398 -4.05 -13.59 -5.60
N LEU A 399 -4.12 -14.79 -6.19
CA LEU A 399 -4.23 -16.04 -5.43
C LEU A 399 -2.95 -16.37 -4.66
N TRP A 400 -1.81 -15.79 -5.04
CA TRP A 400 -0.59 -15.87 -4.26
C TRP A 400 -0.53 -14.76 -3.20
N PRO A 401 -0.02 -15.04 -1.99
CA PRO A 401 0.20 -14.02 -0.97
C PRO A 401 1.25 -13.01 -1.45
N ALA A 402 0.92 -11.72 -1.36
CA ALA A 402 1.84 -10.62 -1.63
C ALA A 402 1.48 -9.46 -0.70
N GLU A 403 2.42 -8.58 -0.39
CA GLU A 403 2.12 -7.41 0.43
C GLU A 403 1.61 -6.27 -0.48
N PRO A 404 0.37 -5.75 -0.30
CA PRO A 404 -0.26 -4.83 -1.25
C PRO A 404 0.50 -3.52 -1.48
N TRP A 405 1.11 -2.96 -0.44
CA TRP A 405 1.83 -1.69 -0.55
C TRP A 405 3.17 -1.83 -1.26
N MET A 406 3.88 -2.94 -1.09
CA MET A 406 5.09 -3.26 -1.82
C MET A 406 4.78 -3.35 -3.31
N LEU A 407 3.64 -3.90 -3.71
CA LEU A 407 3.19 -3.87 -5.11
C LEU A 407 2.96 -2.43 -5.61
N VAL A 408 2.41 -1.55 -4.77
CA VAL A 408 2.29 -0.11 -5.10
C VAL A 408 3.67 0.55 -5.23
N VAL A 409 4.61 0.30 -4.31
CA VAL A 409 5.98 0.84 -4.36
C VAL A 409 6.73 0.33 -5.59
N VAL A 410 6.59 -0.95 -5.93
CA VAL A 410 7.18 -1.53 -7.15
C VAL A 410 6.55 -0.92 -8.40
N ALA A 411 5.24 -0.73 -8.45
CA ALA A 411 4.56 -0.07 -9.57
C ALA A 411 5.04 1.38 -9.76
N LEU A 412 5.15 2.15 -8.66
CA LEU A 412 5.67 3.51 -8.68
C LEU A 412 7.14 3.57 -9.09
N GLY A 413 7.96 2.63 -8.61
CA GLY A 413 9.37 2.53 -8.98
C GLY A 413 9.58 2.15 -10.44
N LEU A 414 8.74 1.25 -10.97
CA LEU A 414 8.71 0.90 -12.38
C LEU A 414 8.35 2.13 -13.23
N ALA A 415 7.31 2.87 -12.84
CA ALA A 415 6.89 4.09 -13.53
C ALA A 415 7.98 5.17 -13.46
N ALA A 416 8.61 5.35 -12.30
CA ALA A 416 9.73 6.26 -12.08
C ALA A 416 10.94 5.92 -12.97
N SER A 417 11.21 4.64 -13.19
CA SER A 417 12.37 4.18 -13.95
C SER A 417 12.18 4.24 -15.46
N THR A 418 10.94 4.06 -15.93
CA THR A 418 10.62 3.88 -17.35
C THR A 418 10.02 5.11 -18.00
N LEU A 419 9.16 5.85 -17.30
CA LEU A 419 8.35 6.93 -17.86
C LEU A 419 8.78 8.31 -17.37
N ALA A 420 9.15 8.45 -16.09
CA ALA A 420 9.50 9.75 -15.52
C ALA A 420 10.70 10.47 -16.20
N PRO A 421 11.78 9.78 -16.64
CA PRO A 421 12.91 10.44 -17.28
C PRO A 421 12.52 11.15 -18.57
N ALA A 422 11.70 10.51 -19.41
CA ALA A 422 11.21 11.08 -20.65
C ALA A 422 10.19 12.22 -20.39
N ALA A 423 9.41 12.13 -19.31
CA ALA A 423 8.50 13.20 -18.90
C ALA A 423 9.24 14.46 -18.44
N LEU A 424 10.32 14.30 -17.66
CA LEU A 424 11.13 15.41 -17.14
C LEU A 424 12.07 16.00 -18.20
N TRP A 425 12.65 15.14 -19.04
CA TRP A 425 13.61 15.50 -20.08
C TRP A 425 13.18 14.97 -21.45
N PRO A 426 12.11 15.53 -22.06
CA PRO A 426 11.61 15.07 -23.36
C PRO A 426 12.67 15.24 -24.46
N PRO A 427 13.04 14.19 -25.22
CA PRO A 427 14.02 14.33 -26.31
C PRO A 427 13.50 15.27 -27.41
N PRO A 428 14.40 15.85 -28.23
CA PRO A 428 14.00 16.53 -29.47
C PRO A 428 13.17 15.58 -30.35
N THR A 429 12.22 16.10 -31.13
CA THR A 429 11.33 15.32 -32.02
C THR A 429 12.10 14.39 -32.98
N GLU A 430 13.26 14.84 -33.48
CA GLU A 430 14.12 14.03 -34.36
C GLU A 430 14.80 12.84 -33.66
N ARG A 431 14.77 12.80 -32.32
CA ARG A 431 15.48 11.83 -31.47
C ARG A 431 14.55 11.11 -30.50
N GLU A 432 13.26 11.04 -30.79
CA GLU A 432 12.25 10.42 -29.93
C GLU A 432 12.57 8.96 -29.55
N ARG A 433 13.16 8.19 -30.47
CA ARG A 433 13.59 6.80 -30.22
C ARG A 433 14.47 6.65 -28.97
N TRP A 434 15.19 7.71 -28.57
CA TRP A 434 16.00 7.72 -27.36
C TRP A 434 15.18 7.71 -26.07
N ALA A 435 13.92 8.17 -26.09
CA ALA A 435 12.97 7.97 -24.99
C ALA A 435 12.66 6.48 -24.82
N THR A 436 12.38 5.77 -25.90
CA THR A 436 12.18 4.32 -25.86
C THR A 436 13.44 3.60 -25.36
N VAL A 437 14.64 3.91 -25.89
CA VAL A 437 15.90 3.30 -25.43
C VAL A 437 16.15 3.56 -23.95
N ALA A 438 15.99 4.81 -23.49
CA ALA A 438 16.15 5.17 -22.09
C ALA A 438 15.16 4.41 -21.19
N GLY A 439 13.90 4.30 -21.62
CA GLY A 439 12.88 3.55 -20.92
C GLY A 439 13.20 2.06 -20.82
N VAL A 440 13.66 1.42 -21.91
CA VAL A 440 14.08 0.01 -21.94
C VAL A 440 15.28 -0.22 -21.02
N VAL A 441 16.26 0.67 -21.02
CA VAL A 441 17.41 0.59 -20.10
C VAL A 441 16.95 0.72 -18.65
N GLY A 442 16.08 1.69 -18.37
CA GLY A 442 15.48 1.86 -17.04
C GLY A 442 14.72 0.61 -16.58
N LEU A 443 13.92 0.02 -17.46
CA LEU A 443 13.18 -1.23 -17.21
C LEU A 443 14.13 -2.39 -16.88
N GLY A 444 15.19 -2.56 -17.69
CA GLY A 444 16.16 -3.65 -17.51
C GLY A 444 16.90 -3.54 -16.18
N ILE A 445 17.38 -2.35 -15.82
CA ILE A 445 18.08 -2.11 -14.55
C ILE A 445 17.12 -2.29 -13.37
N PHE A 446 15.90 -1.75 -13.47
CA PHE A 446 14.89 -1.92 -12.44
C PHE A 446 14.59 -3.40 -12.20
N GLY A 447 14.36 -4.16 -13.27
CA GLY A 447 14.09 -5.60 -13.20
C GLY A 447 15.26 -6.38 -12.60
N ALA A 448 16.50 -6.10 -13.03
CA ALA A 448 17.68 -6.77 -12.51
C ALA A 448 17.89 -6.53 -11.00
N LEU A 449 17.73 -5.28 -10.54
CA LEU A 449 17.86 -4.92 -9.13
C LEU A 449 16.70 -5.46 -8.29
N ALA A 450 15.47 -5.38 -8.79
CA ALA A 450 14.29 -5.91 -8.11
C ALA A 450 14.39 -7.44 -7.93
N LEU A 451 14.83 -8.15 -8.97
CA LEU A 451 15.10 -9.59 -8.88
C LEU A 451 16.27 -9.85 -7.93
N GLY A 452 17.40 -9.18 -8.10
CA GLY A 452 18.58 -9.33 -7.23
C GLY A 452 18.27 -9.14 -5.75
N GLY A 453 17.42 -8.16 -5.41
CA GLY A 453 16.98 -7.90 -4.04
C GLY A 453 16.19 -9.05 -3.40
N GLN A 454 15.55 -9.92 -4.19
CA GLN A 454 14.90 -11.11 -3.66
C GLN A 454 15.90 -12.17 -3.18
N TRP A 455 17.10 -12.21 -3.77
CA TRP A 455 18.15 -13.20 -3.47
C TRP A 455 19.09 -12.75 -2.35
N THR A 456 19.36 -11.45 -2.22
CA THR A 456 20.38 -10.90 -1.30
C THR A 456 19.81 -10.42 0.03
N ARG A 457 18.84 -11.15 0.63
CA ARG A 457 18.23 -10.77 1.91
C ARG A 457 19.33 -10.53 2.97
N GLY A 458 19.44 -9.29 3.49
CA GLY A 458 20.37 -8.94 4.57
C GLY A 458 21.43 -7.87 4.27
N VAL A 459 21.47 -7.31 3.05
CA VAL A 459 22.35 -6.16 2.77
C VAL A 459 21.69 -4.87 3.24
N GLU A 460 22.25 -4.24 4.27
CA GLU A 460 21.73 -3.01 4.88
C GLU A 460 22.49 -1.75 4.46
N GLY A 461 21.92 -0.58 4.78
CA GLY A 461 22.52 0.74 4.50
C GLY A 461 22.55 1.13 3.03
N TRP A 462 23.48 2.02 2.67
CA TRP A 462 23.61 2.59 1.32
C TRP A 462 23.84 1.55 0.22
N VAL A 463 24.47 0.42 0.56
CA VAL A 463 24.74 -0.67 -0.38
C VAL A 463 23.47 -1.47 -0.68
N GLY A 464 22.56 -1.59 0.29
CA GLY A 464 21.25 -2.24 0.12
C GLY A 464 20.21 -1.35 -0.56
N LEU A 465 20.44 -0.03 -0.63
CA LEU A 465 19.48 0.94 -1.16
C LEU A 465 19.01 0.62 -2.60
N PRO A 466 19.89 0.29 -3.57
CA PRO A 466 19.46 -0.04 -4.93
C PRO A 466 18.63 -1.32 -5.02
N LEU A 467 18.81 -2.25 -4.07
CA LEU A 467 18.07 -3.51 -4.03
C LEU A 467 16.69 -3.32 -3.40
N ALA A 468 16.60 -2.45 -2.38
CA ALA A 468 15.33 -2.09 -1.72
C ALA A 468 14.49 -1.11 -2.56
N TYR A 469 15.14 -0.16 -3.25
CA TYR A 469 14.51 0.86 -4.08
C TYR A 469 15.23 0.97 -5.44
N PRO A 470 14.98 0.04 -6.38
CA PRO A 470 15.66 -0.01 -7.68
C PRO A 470 15.59 1.28 -8.51
N ALA A 471 14.50 2.05 -8.34
CA ALA A 471 14.30 3.31 -9.05
C ALA A 471 15.42 4.33 -8.81
N VAL A 472 16.07 4.29 -7.63
CA VAL A 472 17.17 5.20 -7.26
C VAL A 472 18.34 5.10 -8.23
N VAL A 473 18.56 3.94 -8.86
CA VAL A 473 19.62 3.74 -9.86
C VAL A 473 19.05 3.72 -11.27
N ALA A 474 17.93 3.02 -11.48
CA ALA A 474 17.35 2.83 -12.80
C ALA A 474 16.92 4.15 -13.46
N ALA A 475 16.25 5.05 -12.72
CA ALA A 475 15.78 6.30 -13.30
C ALA A 475 16.92 7.28 -13.64
N PRO A 476 17.95 7.49 -12.80
CA PRO A 476 19.11 8.30 -13.18
C PRO A 476 19.87 7.74 -14.39
N VAL A 477 20.01 6.43 -14.51
CA VAL A 477 20.67 5.84 -15.69
C VAL A 477 19.85 6.10 -16.96
N ALA A 478 18.54 5.92 -16.92
CA ALA A 478 17.65 6.29 -18.03
C ALA A 478 17.75 7.80 -18.37
N ALA A 479 17.82 8.67 -17.36
CA ALA A 479 18.02 10.11 -17.57
C ALA A 479 19.39 10.44 -18.19
N ILE A 480 20.46 9.71 -17.84
CA ILE A 480 21.78 9.85 -18.46
C ILE A 480 21.72 9.48 -19.94
N VAL A 481 21.04 8.40 -20.32
CA VAL A 481 20.83 8.02 -21.73
C VAL A 481 20.18 9.16 -22.51
N LEU A 482 19.10 9.75 -21.98
CA LEU A 482 18.44 10.92 -22.58
C LEU A 482 19.36 12.14 -22.66
N ARG A 483 20.18 12.38 -21.64
CA ARG A 483 21.12 13.50 -21.62
C ARG A 483 22.22 13.33 -22.67
N LEU A 484 22.73 12.12 -22.87
CA LEU A 484 23.72 11.81 -23.92
C LEU A 484 23.12 12.01 -25.30
N ALA A 485 21.87 11.58 -25.51
CA ALA A 485 21.13 11.78 -26.75
C ALA A 485 20.91 13.25 -27.12
N ARG A 486 21.01 14.18 -26.16
CA ARG A 486 20.86 15.63 -26.38
C ARG A 486 22.18 16.35 -26.69
N ARG A 487 23.34 15.71 -26.54
CA ARG A 487 24.62 16.37 -26.83
C ARG A 487 24.70 16.67 -28.34
N PRO A 488 25.08 17.90 -28.74
CA PRO A 488 25.37 18.19 -30.14
C PRO A 488 26.53 17.29 -30.59
N HIS A 489 26.45 16.73 -31.81
CA HIS A 489 27.64 16.16 -32.43
C HIS A 489 28.65 17.29 -32.57
N ARG A 490 29.79 17.17 -31.88
CA ARG A 490 30.96 17.99 -32.20
C ARG A 490 31.50 17.44 -33.52
N GLY A 491 31.05 18.05 -34.60
CA GLY A 491 31.69 17.95 -35.91
C GLY A 491 32.93 18.82 -35.95
#